data_AF-A0A1Y4H0M8-F1
#
_entry.id   AF-A0A1Y4H0M8-F1
#
_cell.length_a   1.000
_cell.length_b   1.000
_cell.length_c   1.000
_cell.angle_alpha   90.00
_cell.angle_beta   90.00
_cell.angle_gamma   90.00
#
_symmetry.space_group_name_H-M   'P 1'
#
loop_
_entity.id
_entity.type
_entity.pdbx_description
1 polymer ?
#
loop_
_entity_poly.entity_id
_entity_poly.type
_entity_poly.pdbx_seq_one_letter_code
_entity_poly.pdbx_strand_id
1 'polypeptide(L)' 'MKRERAKQRKREAGITIRPKGRPRKAASPRDIVAEQAYEIRRLRMENELLRDFLQSTGRK' A
#
# COMPACT_ATOMS: atom_id res chain seq x y z
N MET A 1 -28.77 16.12 -13.20
CA MET A 1 -29.84 16.23 -12.18
C MET A 1 -30.66 14.95 -11.94
N LYS A 2 -31.21 14.27 -12.97
CA LYS A 2 -32.09 13.09 -12.77
C LYS A 2 -31.40 11.90 -12.06
N ARG A 3 -30.12 11.62 -12.38
CA ARG A 3 -29.33 10.54 -11.78
C ARG A 3 -29.11 10.73 -10.28
N GLU A 4 -28.76 11.93 -9.84
CA GLU A 4 -28.50 12.23 -8.43
C GLU A 4 -29.79 12.15 -7.59
N ARG A 5 -30.92 12.67 -8.11
CA ARG A 5 -32.24 12.51 -7.47
C ARG A 5 -32.68 11.04 -7.35
N ALA A 6 -32.29 10.18 -8.28
CA ALA A 6 -32.57 8.75 -8.21
C ALA A 6 -31.67 8.02 -7.20
N LYS A 7 -30.40 8.44 -7.06
CA LYS A 7 -29.51 7.93 -6.02
C LYS A 7 -30.01 8.34 -4.63
N GLN A 8 -30.43 9.59 -4.48
CA GLN A 8 -30.95 10.11 -3.22
C GLN A 8 -32.18 9.32 -2.74
N ARG A 9 -33.18 9.12 -3.61
CA ARG A 9 -34.35 8.28 -3.29
C ARG A 9 -34.01 6.85 -2.89
N LYS A 10 -32.98 6.25 -3.52
CA LYS A 10 -32.52 4.90 -3.16
C LYS A 10 -31.84 4.87 -1.78
N ARG A 11 -31.07 5.91 -1.45
CA ARG A 11 -30.47 6.05 -0.11
C ARG A 11 -31.54 6.25 0.96
N GLU A 12 -32.52 7.10 0.71
CA GLU A 12 -33.66 7.35 1.61
C GLU A 12 -34.50 6.07 1.83
N ALA A 13 -34.65 5.23 0.79
CA ALA A 13 -35.29 3.92 0.89
C ALA A 13 -34.39 2.82 1.49
N GLY A 14 -33.21 3.15 2.01
CA GLY A 14 -32.28 2.19 2.62
C GLY A 14 -31.55 1.26 1.63
N ILE A 15 -31.65 1.51 0.33
CA ILE A 15 -31.03 0.67 -0.71
C ILE A 15 -29.57 1.09 -0.92
N THR A 16 -28.64 0.20 -0.60
CA THR A 16 -27.20 0.41 -0.88
C THR A 16 -26.93 0.44 -2.39
N ILE A 17 -26.39 1.56 -2.87
CA ILE A 17 -26.06 1.73 -4.29
C ILE A 17 -24.75 1.00 -4.60
N ARG A 18 -24.83 -0.09 -5.36
CA ARG A 18 -23.64 -0.78 -5.86
C ARG A 18 -23.02 0.00 -7.03
N PRO A 19 -21.68 0.09 -7.12
CA PRO A 19 -21.01 0.64 -8.29
C PRO A 19 -21.38 -0.17 -9.54
N LYS A 20 -21.54 0.51 -10.66
CA LYS A 20 -21.88 -0.13 -11.93
C LYS A 20 -20.63 -0.72 -12.57
N GLY A 21 -20.76 -1.91 -13.15
CA GLY A 21 -19.67 -2.61 -13.83
C GLY A 21 -19.08 -3.77 -13.01
N ARG A 22 -18.10 -4.46 -13.60
CA ARG A 22 -17.35 -5.51 -12.93
C ARG A 22 -16.47 -4.88 -11.84
N PRO A 23 -16.37 -5.46 -10.64
CA PRO A 23 -15.36 -5.07 -9.67
C PRO A 23 -14.00 -5.04 -10.36
N ARG A 24 -13.28 -3.93 -10.25
CA ARG A 24 -11.89 -3.87 -10.71
C ARG A 24 -11.16 -5.02 -10.00
N LYS A 25 -10.34 -5.79 -10.74
CA LYS A 25 -9.43 -6.77 -10.13
C LYS A 25 -8.73 -6.03 -9.02
N ALA A 26 -8.96 -6.43 -7.77
CA ALA A 26 -8.27 -5.82 -6.65
C ALA A 26 -6.80 -5.80 -7.05
N ALA A 27 -6.14 -4.63 -6.96
CA ALA A 27 -4.72 -4.71 -6.70
C ALA A 27 -4.70 -5.51 -5.41
N SER A 28 -4.37 -6.81 -5.49
CA SER A 28 -4.11 -7.59 -4.30
C SER A 28 -3.25 -6.69 -3.42
N PRO A 29 -3.49 -6.61 -2.10
CA PRO A 29 -2.54 -5.95 -1.23
C PRO A 29 -1.17 -6.46 -1.68
N ARG A 30 -0.31 -5.57 -2.23
CA ARG A 30 1.04 -5.98 -2.55
C ARG A 30 1.55 -6.63 -1.28
N ASP A 31 2.14 -7.82 -1.38
CA ASP A 31 2.46 -8.61 -0.20
C ASP A 31 3.35 -7.76 0.72
N ILE A 32 2.74 -7.12 1.71
CA ILE A 32 3.37 -6.11 2.56
C ILE A 32 4.54 -6.76 3.28
N VAL A 33 4.41 -8.05 3.60
CA VAL A 33 5.47 -8.85 4.22
C VAL A 33 6.65 -9.03 3.26
N ALA A 34 6.39 -9.26 1.97
CA ALA A 34 7.44 -9.37 0.97
C ALA A 34 8.17 -8.04 0.72
N GLU A 35 7.43 -6.92 0.65
CA GLU A 35 8.03 -5.57 0.54
C GLU A 35 8.87 -5.23 1.77
N GLN A 36 8.35 -5.50 2.98
CA GLN A 36 9.08 -5.30 4.23
C GLN A 36 10.33 -6.19 4.34
N ALA A 37 10.26 -7.45 3.93
CA ALA A 37 11.40 -8.35 3.94
C ALA A 37 12.52 -7.86 3.02
N TYR A 38 12.17 -7.33 1.83
CA TYR A 38 13.12 -6.71 0.93
C TYR A 38 13.76 -5.46 1.56
N GLU A 39 12.95 -4.58 2.15
CA GLU A 39 13.41 -3.35 2.82
C GLU A 39 14.38 -3.67 3.97
N ILE A 40 14.02 -4.62 4.83
CA ILE A 40 14.86 -5.08 5.95
C ILE A 40 16.19 -5.63 5.45
N ARG A 41 16.18 -6.44 4.38
CA ARG A 41 17.40 -7.00 3.80
C ARG A 41 18.32 -5.89 3.28
N ARG A 42 17.76 -4.92 2.55
CA ARG A 42 18.51 -3.77 2.02
C ARG A 42 19.13 -2.94 3.14
N LEU A 43 18.36 -2.61 4.18
CA LEU A 43 18.82 -1.82 5.32
C LEU A 43 19.90 -2.55 6.14
N ARG A 44 19.85 -3.88 6.23
CA ARG A 44 20.91 -4.67 6.88
C ARG A 44 22.23 -4.56 6.12
N MET A 45 22.19 -4.73 4.80
CA MET A 45 23.38 -4.60 3.95
C MET A 45 23.98 -3.20 4.01
N GLU A 46 23.14 -2.16 4.00
CA GLU A 46 23.60 -0.78 4.09
C GLU A 46 24.26 -0.46 5.44
N ASN A 47 23.66 -0.93 6.55
CA ASN A 47 24.26 -0.78 7.88
C ASN A 47 25.58 -1.54 8.04
N GLU A 48 25.68 -2.74 7.47
CA GLU A 48 26.92 -3.51 7.47
C GLU A 48 28.03 -2.75 6.73
N LEU A 49 27.75 -2.26 5.52
CA LEU A 49 28.70 -1.45 4.75
C LEU A 49 29.13 -0.18 5.52
N LEU A 50 28.20 0.50 6.19
CA LEU A 50 28.51 1.67 7.01
C LEU A 50 29.40 1.33 8.21
N ARG A 51 29.17 0.18 8.86
CA ARG A 51 30.03 -0.28 9.97
C ARG A 51 31.43 -0.59 9.47
N ASP A 52 31.55 -1.30 8.36
CA ASP A 52 32.84 -1.62 7.74
C ASP A 52 33.59 -0.37 7.31
N PHE A 53 32.87 0.61 6.78
CA PHE A 53 33.43 1.92 6.44
C PHE A 53 33.95 2.65 7.68
N LEU A 54 33.17 2.69 8.76
CA LEU A 54 33.60 3.35 10.00
C LEU A 54 34.76 2.61 10.67
N GLN A 55 34.80 1.28 10.60
CA GLN A 55 35.90 0.48 11.12
C GLN A 55 37.18 0.65 10.30
N SER A 56 37.08 0.78 8.98
CA SER A 56 38.24 1.01 8.11
C SER A 56 38.76 2.45 8.14
N THR A 57 37.88 3.43 8.37
CA THR A 57 38.27 4.84 8.54
C THR A 57 38.69 5.19 9.97
N GLY A 58 38.25 4.39 10.96
CA GLY A 58 38.74 4.41 12.32
C GLY A 58 40.16 3.85 12.41
N ARG A 59 41.16 4.73 12.28
CA ARG A 59 42.52 4.46 12.76
C ARG A 59 42.46 4.07 14.25
N LYS A 60 43.15 2.98 14.62
CA LYS A 60 43.50 2.73 16.03
C LYS A 60 44.32 3.88 16.59
#